data_AF-A0A8S1S383-F1
#
_entry.id   AF-A0A8S1S383-F1
#
_cell.length_a   1.000
_cell.length_b   1.000
_cell.length_c   1.000
_cell.angle_alpha   90.00
_cell.angle_beta   90.00
_cell.angle_gamma   90.00
#
_symmetry.space_group_name_H-M   'P 1'
#
loop_
_entity.id
_entity.type
_entity.pdbx_description
1 polymer ?
#
loop_
_entity_poly.entity_id
_entity_poly.type
_entity_poly.pdbx_seq_one_letter_code
_entity_poly.pdbx_strand_id
1 'polypeptide(L)'
;MQQNQEGDKALKEQYLQDQVEKGLDADQCAQFLVSLKPEGGDDIDNWSLDELKSAIEQFKESQKQAEEQQPNNSEDQGNLQQAQPQEQPQQNQQIIQQSNTPVLVNCYQILPNELSGDNVSVKILTYKKESAGFFSSSYIVFQIETQPQGWIVFRRYSDFEWLRDSLQKFYPAFVVPPIHKKRSRSFEDAYLNKRMIFLQRFLNSIFKSYELKSNVIVKNFLSLTQNNEFKKFQESITKSAPPQTVQRMFSKDGQVNCVAPIEIHQYAHQTQDYFYEIDGVYKKIRVLSKSLKEIQLQNSLKIYCVGEIFASLFQHLNKLNSILPTGQAQGLAATFLNLNNTMITWGNIIGKQIEQTEEYLNSFFKYQQHYNSSIKQIYETRAVIQQDLEKFKSKLHYKKERLFQLGDVSKWDLSKDIKLNPQELLQNKKLAFQNMCDQETKQEMGMEMLVGYYTNQIFSQTQQFFKQQQQELVGHFIKFCQVQAFNITDHHQLWADAITNLQNNLLIQQRQTQKVVVESIG
;
A
#
# COMPACT_ATOMS: atom_id res chain seq x y z
N MET A 1 -16.63 -28.40 -41.41
CA MET A 1 -16.96 -28.57 -39.97
C MET A 1 -16.28 -27.56 -39.05
N GLN A 2 -15.07 -27.04 -39.36
CA GLN A 2 -14.41 -26.00 -38.52
C GLN A 2 -15.09 -24.62 -38.51
N GLN A 3 -15.74 -24.19 -39.61
CA GLN A 3 -16.45 -22.89 -39.66
C GLN A 3 -17.71 -22.81 -38.78
N ASN A 4 -18.32 -23.94 -38.38
CA ASN A 4 -19.51 -23.93 -37.52
C ASN A 4 -19.17 -23.85 -36.02
N GLN A 5 -17.94 -24.16 -35.59
CA GLN A 5 -17.53 -24.11 -34.18
C GLN A 5 -17.08 -22.70 -33.74
N GLU A 6 -16.42 -21.94 -34.63
CA GLU A 6 -16.02 -20.55 -34.34
C GLU A 6 -17.22 -19.61 -34.17
N GLY A 7 -18.30 -19.81 -34.95
CA GLY A 7 -19.53 -19.02 -34.83
C GLY A 7 -20.29 -19.28 -33.52
N ASP A 8 -20.29 -20.53 -33.03
CA ASP A 8 -20.99 -20.92 -31.79
C ASP A 8 -20.30 -20.38 -30.54
N LYS A 9 -18.95 -20.36 -30.53
CA LYS A 9 -18.17 -19.80 -29.42
C LYS A 9 -18.37 -18.29 -29.27
N ALA A 10 -18.31 -17.54 -30.39
CA ALA A 10 -18.52 -16.09 -30.38
C ALA A 10 -19.92 -15.71 -29.85
N LEU A 11 -20.95 -16.49 -30.16
CA LEU A 11 -22.30 -16.28 -29.66
C LEU A 11 -22.43 -16.49 -28.14
N LYS A 12 -21.74 -17.50 -27.58
CA LYS A 12 -21.72 -17.76 -26.13
C LYS A 12 -20.95 -16.69 -25.36
N GLU A 13 -19.81 -16.24 -25.89
CA GLU A 13 -19.00 -15.15 -25.32
C GLU A 13 -19.77 -13.83 -25.32
N GLN A 14 -20.42 -13.50 -26.44
CA GLN A 14 -21.27 -12.31 -26.54
C GLN A 14 -22.47 -12.37 -25.59
N TYR A 15 -23.09 -13.55 -25.43
CA TYR A 15 -24.18 -13.75 -24.47
C TYR A 15 -23.72 -13.49 -23.02
N LEU A 16 -22.62 -14.08 -22.57
CA LEU A 16 -22.10 -13.86 -21.21
C LEU A 16 -21.72 -12.39 -20.98
N GLN A 17 -21.13 -11.73 -21.97
CA GLN A 17 -20.80 -10.31 -21.89
C GLN A 17 -22.05 -9.43 -21.71
N ASP A 18 -23.13 -9.70 -22.45
CA ASP A 18 -24.42 -9.02 -22.28
C ASP A 18 -25.04 -9.26 -20.89
N GLN A 19 -24.85 -10.45 -20.31
CA GLN A 19 -25.33 -10.73 -18.95
C GLN A 19 -24.52 -9.98 -17.87
N VAL A 20 -23.20 -9.85 -18.04
CA VAL A 20 -22.34 -9.06 -17.15
C VAL A 20 -22.68 -7.57 -17.23
N GLU A 21 -22.95 -7.05 -18.44
CA GLU A 21 -23.43 -5.67 -18.62
C GLU A 21 -24.79 -5.43 -17.96
N LYS A 22 -25.63 -6.47 -17.85
CA LYS A 22 -26.90 -6.47 -17.12
C LYS A 22 -26.77 -6.69 -15.61
N GLY A 23 -25.55 -6.67 -15.07
CA GLY A 23 -25.28 -6.71 -13.63
C GLY A 23 -24.99 -8.09 -13.05
N LEU A 24 -24.75 -9.11 -13.88
CA LEU A 24 -24.31 -10.43 -13.45
C LEU A 24 -22.87 -10.35 -12.89
N ASP A 25 -22.67 -10.78 -11.64
CA ASP A 25 -21.33 -10.91 -11.05
C ASP A 25 -20.57 -12.06 -11.71
N ALA A 26 -19.52 -11.70 -12.48
CA ALA A 26 -18.75 -12.66 -13.28
C ALA A 26 -17.97 -13.68 -12.43
N ASP A 27 -17.49 -13.28 -11.24
CA ASP A 27 -16.68 -14.15 -10.38
C ASP A 27 -17.57 -15.18 -9.66
N GLN A 28 -18.74 -14.77 -9.18
CA GLN A 28 -19.73 -15.68 -8.58
C GLN A 28 -20.35 -16.60 -9.62
N CYS A 29 -20.64 -16.08 -10.82
CA CYS A 29 -21.15 -16.87 -11.91
C CYS A 29 -20.14 -17.94 -12.37
N ALA A 30 -18.86 -17.60 -12.51
CA ALA A 30 -17.83 -18.57 -12.87
C ALA A 30 -17.70 -19.69 -11.83
N GLN A 31 -17.77 -19.36 -10.53
CA GLN A 31 -17.78 -20.36 -9.45
C GLN A 31 -19.01 -21.28 -9.53
N PHE A 32 -20.18 -20.73 -9.86
CA PHE A 32 -21.40 -21.50 -10.03
C PHE A 32 -21.32 -22.45 -11.24
N LEU A 33 -20.80 -21.99 -12.38
CA LEU A 33 -20.63 -22.82 -13.57
C LEU A 33 -19.64 -23.99 -13.33
N VAL A 34 -18.55 -23.75 -12.60
CA VAL A 34 -17.62 -24.80 -12.15
C VAL A 34 -18.29 -25.78 -11.18
N SER A 35 -19.22 -25.32 -10.34
CA SER A 35 -19.98 -26.20 -9.45
C SER A 35 -20.92 -27.16 -10.19
N LEU A 36 -21.44 -26.74 -11.35
CA LEU A 36 -22.30 -27.55 -12.21
C LEU A 36 -21.52 -28.54 -13.07
N LYS A 37 -20.31 -28.18 -13.51
CA LYS A 37 -19.39 -29.06 -14.25
C LYS A 37 -17.98 -28.97 -13.64
N PRO A 38 -17.65 -29.83 -12.66
CA PRO A 38 -16.33 -29.82 -12.00
C PRO A 38 -15.16 -30.11 -12.96
N GLU A 39 -15.42 -30.83 -14.05
CA GLU A 39 -14.46 -31.13 -15.11
C GLU A 39 -14.56 -30.11 -16.26
N GLY A 40 -14.18 -28.85 -15.99
CA GLY A 40 -14.06 -27.81 -17.02
C GLY A 40 -15.29 -26.95 -17.25
N GLY A 41 -16.12 -26.72 -16.23
CA GLY A 41 -17.26 -25.79 -16.28
C GLY A 41 -16.87 -24.32 -16.46
N ASP A 42 -15.59 -23.99 -16.28
CA ASP A 42 -14.98 -22.71 -16.62
C ASP A 42 -14.61 -22.58 -18.11
N ASP A 43 -14.73 -23.66 -18.89
CA ASP A 43 -14.52 -23.65 -20.34
C ASP A 43 -15.87 -23.56 -21.08
N ILE A 44 -16.06 -22.47 -21.82
CA ILE A 44 -17.28 -22.17 -22.59
C ILE A 44 -17.54 -23.19 -23.71
N ASP A 45 -16.50 -23.89 -24.17
CA ASP A 45 -16.60 -24.92 -25.21
C ASP A 45 -17.28 -26.20 -24.67
N ASN A 46 -17.29 -26.37 -23.33
CA ASN A 46 -17.99 -27.47 -22.65
C ASN A 46 -19.49 -27.19 -22.43
N TRP A 47 -20.01 -26.06 -22.94
CA TRP A 47 -21.42 -25.70 -22.83
C TRP A 47 -22.03 -25.55 -24.22
N SER A 48 -23.23 -26.10 -24.44
CA SER A 48 -24.08 -25.62 -25.54
C SER A 48 -24.65 -24.25 -25.19
N LEU A 49 -25.06 -23.44 -26.19
CA LEU A 49 -25.61 -22.11 -25.93
C LEU A 49 -26.88 -22.18 -25.05
N ASP A 50 -27.69 -23.22 -25.22
CA ASP A 50 -28.91 -23.43 -24.44
C ASP A 50 -28.61 -23.92 -23.01
N GLU A 51 -27.61 -24.80 -22.83
CA GLU A 51 -27.14 -25.19 -21.50
C GLU A 51 -26.57 -24.00 -20.73
N LEU A 52 -25.80 -23.14 -21.40
CA LEU A 52 -25.22 -21.93 -20.81
C LEU A 52 -26.32 -20.96 -20.37
N LYS A 53 -27.30 -20.70 -21.23
CA LYS A 53 -28.48 -19.87 -20.89
C LYS A 53 -29.23 -20.42 -19.68
N SER A 54 -29.46 -21.74 -19.64
CA SER A 54 -30.15 -22.39 -18.53
C SER A 54 -29.36 -22.29 -17.23
N ALA A 55 -28.04 -22.48 -17.26
CA ALA A 55 -27.18 -22.35 -16.09
C ALA A 55 -27.12 -20.90 -15.56
N ILE A 56 -27.13 -19.90 -16.44
CA ILE A 56 -27.17 -18.50 -16.04
C ILE A 56 -28.53 -18.13 -15.40
N GLU A 57 -29.64 -18.66 -15.89
CA GLU A 57 -30.94 -18.45 -15.24
C GLU A 57 -31.03 -19.15 -13.88
N GLN A 58 -30.52 -20.37 -13.75
CA GLN A 58 -30.41 -21.05 -12.44
C GLN A 58 -29.57 -20.26 -11.44
N PHE A 59 -28.47 -19.64 -11.91
CA PHE A 59 -27.66 -18.77 -11.07
C PHE A 59 -28.44 -17.53 -10.61
N LYS A 60 -29.16 -16.86 -11.52
CA LYS A 60 -30.00 -15.68 -11.16
C LYS A 60 -31.11 -16.03 -10.18
N GLU A 61 -31.74 -17.20 -10.32
CA GLU A 61 -32.74 -17.68 -9.37
C GLU A 61 -32.14 -17.97 -7.99
N SER A 62 -30.92 -18.54 -7.95
CA SER A 62 -30.22 -18.78 -6.68
C SER A 62 -29.86 -17.49 -5.93
N GLN A 63 -29.59 -16.40 -6.66
CA GLN A 63 -29.35 -15.07 -6.08
C GLN A 63 -30.64 -14.44 -5.53
N LYS A 64 -31.77 -14.57 -6.23
CA LYS A 64 -33.07 -14.08 -5.74
C LYS A 64 -33.52 -14.79 -4.46
N GLN A 65 -33.30 -16.09 -4.36
CA GLN A 65 -33.61 -16.86 -3.14
C GLN A 65 -32.72 -16.49 -1.95
N ALA A 66 -31.48 -16.05 -2.20
CA ALA A 66 -30.57 -15.57 -1.17
C ALA A 66 -30.93 -14.14 -0.68
N GLU A 67 -31.51 -13.30 -1.54
CA GLU A 67 -32.01 -11.96 -1.18
C GLU A 67 -33.34 -12.01 -0.39
N GLU A 68 -34.20 -12.99 -0.65
CA GLU A 68 -35.47 -13.17 0.10
C GLU A 68 -35.29 -13.74 1.53
N GLN A 69 -34.10 -14.21 1.90
CA GLN A 69 -33.81 -14.79 3.23
C GLN A 69 -33.04 -13.86 4.19
N GLN A 70 -32.86 -12.58 3.85
CA GLN A 70 -32.36 -11.60 4.81
C GLN A 70 -33.49 -11.05 5.70
N PRO A 71 -33.41 -11.14 7.05
CA PRO A 71 -34.37 -10.48 7.92
C PRO A 71 -34.17 -8.96 7.82
N ASN A 72 -35.23 -8.27 7.40
CA ASN A 72 -35.40 -6.83 7.57
C ASN A 72 -35.22 -6.45 9.04
N ASN A 73 -34.27 -5.57 9.34
CA ASN A 73 -34.32 -4.76 10.55
C ASN A 73 -33.87 -3.34 10.20
N SER A 74 -34.86 -2.51 9.92
CA SER A 74 -34.75 -1.06 9.90
C SER A 74 -35.55 -0.49 11.06
N GLU A 75 -34.90 0.43 11.77
CA GLU A 75 -35.42 1.49 12.63
C GLU A 75 -35.93 1.12 14.04
N ASP A 76 -35.18 1.58 15.05
CA ASP A 76 -35.80 2.51 16.00
C ASP A 76 -34.78 3.49 16.60
N GLN A 77 -35.18 4.76 16.68
CA GLN A 77 -34.45 5.87 17.26
C GLN A 77 -34.69 5.95 18.77
N GLY A 78 -33.67 6.38 19.52
CA GLY A 78 -33.84 7.15 20.75
C GLY A 78 -33.74 6.38 22.06
N ASN A 79 -32.58 6.50 22.73
CA ASN A 79 -32.50 7.30 23.95
C ASN A 79 -31.05 7.38 24.48
N LEU A 80 -30.61 8.62 24.69
CA LEU A 80 -29.47 8.98 25.52
C LEU A 80 -29.85 8.75 26.98
N GLN A 81 -29.21 7.78 27.65
CA GLN A 81 -29.13 7.77 29.09
C GLN A 81 -27.73 7.35 29.54
N GLN A 82 -27.20 8.22 30.40
CA GLN A 82 -25.88 8.20 31.00
C GLN A 82 -25.71 6.95 31.86
N ALA A 83 -24.59 6.24 31.70
CA ALA A 83 -24.13 5.24 32.66
C ALA A 83 -22.76 5.68 33.21
N GLN A 84 -22.73 5.86 34.52
CA GLN A 84 -21.53 6.11 35.33
C GLN A 84 -20.60 4.88 35.35
N PRO A 85 -19.30 5.05 35.69
CA PRO A 85 -18.32 3.98 35.67
C PRO A 85 -18.59 3.00 36.81
N GLN A 86 -18.85 1.73 36.49
CA GLN A 86 -18.85 0.66 37.48
C GLN A 86 -17.42 0.12 37.66
N GLU A 87 -17.00 0.13 38.92
CA GLU A 87 -15.70 -0.34 39.42
C GLU A 87 -15.44 -1.80 39.03
N GLN A 88 -14.32 -2.02 38.35
CA GLN A 88 -13.75 -3.36 38.21
C GLN A 88 -13.17 -3.81 39.56
N PRO A 89 -13.23 -5.11 39.92
CA PRO A 89 -12.61 -5.61 41.13
C PRO A 89 -11.08 -5.39 41.06
N GLN A 90 -10.60 -4.45 41.86
CA GLN A 90 -9.18 -4.30 42.19
C GLN A 90 -8.73 -5.53 42.97
N GLN A 91 -8.28 -6.58 42.28
CA GLN A 91 -7.46 -7.64 42.86
C GLN A 91 -6.80 -8.46 41.75
N ASN A 92 -5.70 -7.92 41.22
CA ASN A 92 -4.45 -8.63 40.92
C ASN A 92 -3.47 -7.69 40.19
N GLN A 93 -3.00 -6.67 40.90
CA GLN A 93 -1.84 -5.85 40.50
C GLN A 93 -0.57 -6.23 41.28
N GLN A 94 -0.52 -7.41 41.88
CA GLN A 94 0.70 -7.87 42.55
C GLN A 94 1.05 -9.26 42.04
N ILE A 95 1.96 -9.29 41.07
CA ILE A 95 3.25 -10.00 41.08
C ILE A 95 3.73 -10.03 39.62
N ILE A 96 4.42 -8.96 39.20
CA ILE A 96 5.52 -9.08 38.25
C ILE A 96 6.68 -8.35 38.92
N GLN A 97 7.41 -9.06 39.78
CA GLN A 97 8.77 -8.63 40.10
C GLN A 97 9.57 -8.84 38.82
N GLN A 98 9.60 -7.80 37.99
CA GLN A 98 10.44 -7.71 36.80
C GLN A 98 11.89 -7.72 37.30
N SER A 99 12.58 -8.83 37.10
CA SER A 99 14.02 -8.73 36.93
C SER A 99 14.24 -7.99 35.61
N ASN A 100 14.66 -6.71 35.67
CA ASN A 100 15.08 -5.92 34.50
C ASN A 100 16.30 -6.51 33.76
N THR A 101 16.72 -7.72 34.13
CA THR A 101 17.76 -8.48 33.48
C THR A 101 17.28 -8.98 32.12
N PRO A 102 17.99 -8.64 31.03
CA PRO A 102 17.64 -9.13 29.71
C PRO A 102 17.67 -10.66 29.68
N VAL A 103 16.65 -11.26 29.07
CA VAL A 103 16.63 -12.70 28.78
C VAL A 103 16.89 -12.87 27.30
N LEU A 104 18.12 -13.25 26.98
CA LEU A 104 18.55 -13.50 25.61
C LEU A 104 18.20 -14.92 25.20
N VAL A 105 17.42 -15.04 24.13
CA VAL A 105 17.02 -16.32 23.54
C VAL A 105 17.70 -16.46 22.19
N ASN A 106 18.35 -17.61 21.97
CA ASN A 106 18.93 -17.93 20.66
C ASN A 106 17.81 -18.12 19.63
N CYS A 107 18.00 -17.54 18.45
CA CYS A 107 17.11 -17.64 17.30
C CYS A 107 17.92 -17.84 16.01
N TYR A 108 17.27 -17.88 14.84
CA TYR A 108 17.98 -18.03 13.58
C TYR A 108 18.78 -16.77 13.26
N GLN A 109 20.09 -16.93 13.07
CA GLN A 109 20.95 -15.86 12.61
C GLN A 109 20.77 -15.61 11.11
N ILE A 110 20.58 -14.34 10.73
CA ILE A 110 20.58 -13.90 9.34
C ILE A 110 22.03 -13.74 8.88
N LEU A 111 22.50 -14.76 8.17
CA LEU A 111 23.85 -14.77 7.61
C LEU A 111 23.96 -13.73 6.48
N PRO A 112 25.08 -12.99 6.41
CA PRO A 112 25.35 -12.09 5.30
C PRO A 112 25.31 -12.83 3.96
N ASN A 113 24.75 -12.18 2.95
CA ASN A 113 24.76 -12.62 1.58
C ASN A 113 25.17 -11.47 0.65
N GLU A 114 25.10 -11.67 -0.66
CA GLU A 114 25.51 -10.70 -1.68
C GLU A 114 24.70 -9.39 -1.61
N LEU A 115 23.49 -9.40 -1.01
CA LEU A 115 22.65 -8.23 -0.80
C LEU A 115 22.92 -7.50 0.53
N SER A 116 23.72 -8.08 1.43
CA SER A 116 23.93 -7.53 2.77
C SER A 116 24.76 -6.24 2.78
N GLY A 117 25.55 -5.99 1.73
CA GLY A 117 26.35 -4.78 1.59
C GLY A 117 25.53 -3.49 1.47
N ASP A 118 26.14 -2.37 1.82
CA ASP A 118 25.50 -1.03 1.73
C ASP A 118 25.62 -0.41 0.33
N ASN A 119 26.52 -0.93 -0.50
CA ASN A 119 26.72 -0.52 -1.89
C ASN A 119 25.80 -1.25 -2.89
N VAL A 120 24.87 -2.07 -2.41
CA VAL A 120 23.94 -2.83 -3.26
C VAL A 120 22.77 -1.93 -3.64
N SER A 121 22.52 -1.80 -4.95
CA SER A 121 21.39 -1.04 -5.47
C SER A 121 20.52 -1.93 -6.36
N VAL A 122 19.21 -1.76 -6.23
CA VAL A 122 18.22 -2.48 -7.04
C VAL A 122 17.40 -1.47 -7.82
N LYS A 123 17.28 -1.68 -9.13
CA LYS A 123 16.53 -0.79 -10.02
C LYS A 123 15.60 -1.58 -10.92
N ILE A 124 14.36 -1.13 -11.03
CA ILE A 124 13.44 -1.55 -12.09
C ILE A 124 13.74 -0.69 -13.30
N LEU A 125 14.32 -1.30 -14.33
CA LEU A 125 14.82 -0.59 -15.50
C LEU A 125 13.69 -0.27 -16.49
N THR A 126 12.79 -1.23 -16.70
CA THR A 126 11.69 -1.12 -17.65
C THR A 126 10.63 -2.18 -17.35
N TYR A 127 9.53 -2.13 -18.10
CA TYR A 127 8.54 -3.19 -18.17
C TYR A 127 8.26 -3.56 -19.62
N LYS A 128 7.87 -4.81 -19.83
CA LYS A 128 7.42 -5.30 -21.15
C LYS A 128 6.14 -6.11 -21.00
N LYS A 129 5.33 -6.07 -22.05
CA LYS A 129 4.16 -6.92 -22.21
C LYS A 129 4.60 -8.26 -22.79
N GLU A 130 4.38 -9.32 -22.05
CA GLU A 130 4.65 -10.69 -22.46
C GLU A 130 3.33 -11.39 -22.80
N SER A 131 3.35 -12.22 -23.84
CA SER A 131 2.25 -13.12 -24.17
C SER A 131 2.65 -14.53 -23.79
N ALA A 132 1.84 -15.23 -22.98
CA ALA A 132 2.08 -16.64 -22.64
C ALA A 132 1.60 -17.60 -23.75
N GLY A 133 1.76 -17.20 -25.01
CA GLY A 133 1.32 -17.96 -26.19
C GLY A 133 -0.05 -17.54 -26.73
N PHE A 134 -0.48 -18.20 -27.82
CA PHE A 134 -1.68 -17.84 -28.60
C PHE A 134 -3.00 -17.81 -27.82
N PHE A 135 -3.07 -18.48 -26.66
CA PHE A 135 -4.30 -18.60 -25.85
C PHE A 135 -4.19 -18.01 -24.44
N SER A 136 -3.06 -17.39 -24.08
CA SER A 136 -2.89 -16.84 -22.73
C SER A 136 -3.02 -15.32 -22.71
N SER A 137 -3.76 -14.79 -21.73
CA SER A 137 -3.84 -13.34 -21.50
C SER A 137 -2.44 -12.77 -21.29
N SER A 138 -2.14 -11.68 -22.00
CA SER A 138 -0.86 -10.98 -21.86
C SER A 138 -0.66 -10.44 -20.44
N TYR A 139 0.56 -10.40 -19.96
CA TYR A 139 0.91 -9.89 -18.65
C TYR A 139 2.12 -8.96 -18.72
N ILE A 140 2.26 -8.10 -17.71
CA ILE A 140 3.41 -7.19 -17.60
C ILE A 140 4.47 -7.83 -16.72
N VAL A 141 5.71 -7.82 -17.22
CA VAL A 141 6.91 -8.16 -16.45
C VAL A 141 7.81 -6.94 -16.33
N PHE A 142 8.37 -6.78 -15.14
CA PHE A 142 9.32 -5.73 -14.79
C PHE A 142 10.73 -6.32 -14.85
N GLN A 143 11.63 -5.65 -15.57
CA GLN A 143 13.05 -5.99 -15.59
C GLN A 143 13.73 -5.33 -14.38
N ILE A 144 14.26 -6.16 -13.48
CA ILE A 144 14.93 -5.72 -12.26
C ILE A 144 16.42 -6.02 -12.39
N GLU A 145 17.24 -5.01 -12.15
CA GLU A 145 18.69 -5.11 -12.09
C GLU A 145 19.18 -4.93 -10.65
N THR A 146 20.11 -5.79 -10.22
CA THR A 146 20.81 -5.67 -8.94
C THR A 146 22.30 -5.46 -9.18
N GLN A 147 22.83 -4.35 -8.67
CA GLN A 147 24.25 -3.97 -8.75
C GLN A 147 24.88 -4.00 -7.36
N PRO A 148 26.17 -4.38 -7.21
CA PRO A 148 27.15 -4.69 -8.26
C PRO A 148 27.08 -6.12 -8.85
N GLN A 149 26.14 -6.96 -8.39
CA GLN A 149 26.08 -8.38 -8.75
C GLN A 149 25.77 -8.63 -10.24
N GLY A 150 25.22 -7.64 -10.95
CA GLY A 150 24.81 -7.77 -12.34
C GLY A 150 23.62 -8.71 -12.55
N TRP A 151 22.84 -9.01 -11.49
CA TRP A 151 21.68 -9.87 -11.62
C TRP A 151 20.56 -9.15 -12.36
N ILE A 152 20.04 -9.78 -13.42
CA ILE A 152 18.89 -9.29 -14.18
C ILE A 152 17.79 -10.35 -14.10
N VAL A 153 16.66 -9.98 -13.51
CA VAL A 153 15.49 -10.86 -13.40
C VAL A 153 14.24 -10.19 -13.95
N PHE A 154 13.28 -11.01 -14.36
CA PHE A 154 11.97 -10.55 -14.81
C PHE A 154 10.92 -11.02 -13.82
N ARG A 155 10.11 -10.08 -13.29
CA ARG A 155 9.08 -10.36 -12.29
C ARG A 155 7.77 -9.71 -12.68
N ARG A 156 6.67 -10.43 -12.57
CA ARG A 156 5.32 -9.85 -12.73
C ARG A 156 4.83 -9.27 -11.42
N TYR A 157 3.76 -8.48 -11.47
CA TYR A 157 3.18 -7.86 -10.29
C TYR A 157 2.86 -8.86 -9.16
N SER A 158 2.27 -10.01 -9.49
CA SER A 158 1.92 -11.01 -8.49
C SER A 158 3.13 -11.71 -7.86
N ASP A 159 4.32 -11.60 -8.45
CA ASP A 159 5.55 -12.07 -7.81
C ASP A 159 5.97 -11.10 -6.71
N PHE A 160 5.70 -9.79 -6.86
CA PHE A 160 5.88 -8.80 -5.79
C PHE A 160 4.84 -8.97 -4.68
N GLU A 161 3.59 -9.32 -5.03
CA GLU A 161 2.56 -9.71 -4.04
C GLU A 161 3.05 -10.90 -3.22
N TRP A 162 3.48 -11.97 -3.89
CA TRP A 162 4.06 -13.13 -3.22
C TRP A 162 5.28 -12.77 -2.36
N LEU A 163 6.19 -11.92 -2.84
CA LEU A 163 7.36 -11.50 -2.07
C LEU A 163 6.92 -10.80 -0.78
N ARG A 164 6.01 -9.83 -0.89
CA ARG A 164 5.49 -9.09 0.27
C ARG A 164 4.83 -10.04 1.26
N ASP A 165 3.93 -10.90 0.80
CA ASP A 165 3.18 -11.81 1.67
C ASP A 165 4.09 -12.84 2.34
N SER A 166 5.11 -13.32 1.62
CA SER A 166 6.14 -14.20 2.17
C SER A 166 6.97 -13.49 3.25
N LEU A 167 7.37 -12.24 3.02
CA LEU A 167 8.06 -11.46 4.04
C LEU A 167 7.19 -11.23 5.27
N GLN A 168 5.90 -10.93 5.10
CA GLN A 168 4.99 -10.78 6.25
C GLN A 168 4.82 -12.07 7.05
N LYS A 169 4.76 -13.20 6.34
CA LYS A 169 4.62 -14.52 6.95
C LYS A 169 5.83 -14.92 7.79
N PHE A 170 7.05 -14.66 7.32
CA PHE A 170 8.29 -15.11 7.98
C PHE A 170 8.98 -14.05 8.83
N TYR A 171 8.69 -12.77 8.58
CA TYR A 171 9.19 -11.62 9.35
C TYR A 171 8.03 -10.78 9.91
N PRO A 172 7.06 -11.40 10.63
CA PRO A 172 5.86 -10.72 11.11
C PRO A 172 6.13 -9.62 12.14
N ALA A 173 7.33 -9.60 12.72
CA ALA A 173 7.77 -8.58 13.66
C ALA A 173 8.54 -7.43 12.97
N PHE A 174 8.69 -7.45 11.64
CA PHE A 174 9.36 -6.40 10.88
C PHE A 174 8.39 -5.63 10.01
N VAL A 175 8.73 -4.37 9.73
CA VAL A 175 7.90 -3.50 8.90
C VAL A 175 8.12 -3.84 7.43
N VAL A 176 7.20 -4.61 6.85
CA VAL A 176 7.24 -4.95 5.43
C VAL A 176 6.54 -3.87 4.61
N PRO A 177 7.23 -3.15 3.72
CA PRO A 177 6.65 -2.01 3.00
C PRO A 177 5.42 -2.39 2.18
N PRO A 178 4.47 -1.46 1.97
CA PRO A 178 3.26 -1.73 1.22
C PRO A 178 3.53 -1.79 -0.27
N ILE A 179 2.78 -2.65 -0.96
CA ILE A 179 2.55 -2.57 -2.40
C ILE A 179 1.12 -2.09 -2.65
N HIS A 180 0.82 -1.60 -3.84
CA HIS A 180 -0.54 -1.26 -4.18
C HIS A 180 -1.46 -2.49 -4.16
N LYS A 181 -2.76 -2.32 -3.89
CA LYS A 181 -3.72 -3.38 -4.16
C LYS A 181 -4.04 -3.38 -5.65
N LYS A 182 -4.17 -4.57 -6.24
CA LYS A 182 -4.58 -4.73 -7.64
C LYS A 182 -5.99 -4.16 -7.81
N ARG A 183 -6.13 -3.03 -8.53
CA ARG A 183 -7.43 -2.37 -8.77
C ARG A 183 -7.95 -2.51 -10.19
N SER A 184 -7.05 -2.70 -11.17
CA SER A 184 -7.41 -2.90 -12.57
C SER A 184 -6.24 -3.54 -13.34
N ARG A 185 -6.57 -4.39 -14.33
CA ARG A 185 -5.67 -4.89 -15.37
C ARG A 185 -5.53 -3.83 -16.48
N SER A 186 -5.08 -2.63 -16.13
CA SER A 186 -4.75 -1.60 -17.13
C SER A 186 -3.34 -1.85 -17.68
N PHE A 187 -3.21 -1.74 -19.01
CA PHE A 187 -1.96 -1.76 -19.74
C PHE A 187 -1.53 -0.36 -20.21
N GLU A 188 -2.22 0.69 -19.74
CA GLU A 188 -1.86 2.07 -20.07
C GLU A 188 -0.52 2.46 -19.46
N ASP A 189 0.35 3.08 -20.24
CA ASP A 189 1.70 3.46 -19.80
C ASP A 189 1.68 4.37 -18.57
N ALA A 190 0.74 5.32 -18.49
CA ALA A 190 0.59 6.18 -17.32
C ALA A 190 0.33 5.40 -16.03
N TYR A 191 -0.44 4.31 -16.12
CA TYR A 191 -0.71 3.41 -15.01
C TYR A 191 0.50 2.52 -14.68
N LEU A 192 1.14 1.95 -15.70
CA LEU A 192 2.30 1.08 -15.54
C LEU A 192 3.53 1.83 -15.02
N ASN A 193 3.76 3.06 -15.46
CA ASN A 193 4.80 3.95 -14.96
C ASN A 193 4.60 4.24 -13.46
N LYS A 194 3.37 4.61 -13.06
CA LYS A 194 3.04 4.79 -11.64
C LYS A 194 3.32 3.51 -10.86
N ARG A 195 2.83 2.36 -11.33
CA ARG A 195 3.06 1.06 -10.69
C ARG A 195 4.55 0.75 -10.55
N MET A 196 5.35 0.96 -11.59
CA MET A 196 6.79 0.75 -11.57
C MET A 196 7.47 1.61 -10.49
N ILE A 197 7.09 2.89 -10.36
CA ILE A 197 7.59 3.79 -9.31
C ILE A 197 7.26 3.24 -7.91
N PHE A 198 6.04 2.74 -7.70
CA PHE A 198 5.64 2.16 -6.42
C PHE A 198 6.38 0.86 -6.10
N LEU A 199 6.60 0.00 -7.09
CA LEU A 199 7.40 -1.22 -6.91
C LEU A 199 8.87 -0.90 -6.64
N GLN A 200 9.42 0.13 -7.30
CA GLN A 200 10.76 0.62 -7.01
C GLN A 200 10.88 1.13 -5.58
N ARG A 201 9.89 1.89 -5.09
CA ARG A 201 9.84 2.34 -3.70
C ARG A 201 9.79 1.16 -2.73
N PHE A 202 8.97 0.15 -3.02
CA PHE A 202 8.89 -1.08 -2.23
C PHE A 202 10.26 -1.78 -2.11
N LEU A 203 10.97 -1.99 -3.23
CA LEU A 203 12.32 -2.58 -3.21
C LEU A 203 13.31 -1.69 -2.45
N ASN A 204 13.32 -0.39 -2.70
CA ASN A 204 14.20 0.54 -1.99
C ASN A 204 13.97 0.48 -0.48
N SER A 205 12.71 0.37 -0.02
CA SER A 205 12.38 0.28 1.40
C SER A 205 12.80 -1.05 2.02
N ILE A 206 12.70 -2.18 1.30
CA ILE A 206 13.27 -3.47 1.76
C ILE A 206 14.77 -3.31 2.04
N PHE A 207 15.49 -2.62 1.15
CA PHE A 207 16.94 -2.44 1.25
C PHE A 207 17.38 -1.53 2.41
N LYS A 208 16.44 -0.87 3.12
CA LYS A 208 16.71 -0.11 4.35
C LYS A 208 16.72 -0.98 5.61
N SER A 209 16.29 -2.25 5.54
CA SER A 209 16.37 -3.21 6.64
C SER A 209 17.38 -4.30 6.29
N TYR A 210 18.34 -4.53 7.19
CA TYR A 210 19.32 -5.60 7.03
C TYR A 210 18.64 -6.97 6.99
N GLU A 211 17.64 -7.17 7.86
CA GLU A 211 16.93 -8.43 8.04
C GLU A 211 16.04 -8.76 6.84
N LEU A 212 15.41 -7.76 6.24
CA LEU A 212 14.64 -7.96 5.01
C LEU A 212 15.56 -8.14 3.80
N LYS A 213 16.59 -7.29 3.60
CA LYS A 213 17.43 -7.37 2.39
C LYS A 213 18.30 -8.64 2.36
N SER A 214 18.77 -9.11 3.51
CA SER A 214 19.72 -10.22 3.63
C SER A 214 19.05 -11.60 3.72
N ASN A 215 17.73 -11.69 3.61
CA ASN A 215 17.06 -12.99 3.66
C ASN A 215 17.06 -13.72 2.31
N VAL A 216 16.90 -15.04 2.38
CA VAL A 216 16.90 -15.93 1.20
C VAL A 216 15.74 -15.65 0.24
N ILE A 217 14.61 -15.14 0.75
CA ILE A 217 13.42 -14.84 -0.07
C ILE A 217 13.74 -13.67 -1.01
N VAL A 218 14.31 -12.57 -0.50
CA VAL A 218 14.72 -11.41 -1.31
C VAL A 218 15.88 -11.77 -2.22
N LYS A 219 16.89 -12.50 -1.73
CA LYS A 219 18.01 -12.97 -2.56
C LYS A 219 17.52 -13.75 -3.78
N ASN A 220 16.70 -14.77 -3.57
CA ASN A 220 16.21 -15.62 -4.67
C ASN A 220 15.23 -14.88 -5.57
N PHE A 221 14.42 -13.96 -5.01
CA PHE A 221 13.59 -13.06 -5.81
C PHE A 221 14.42 -12.21 -6.78
N LEU A 222 15.62 -11.78 -6.41
CA LEU A 222 16.49 -10.92 -7.22
C LEU A 222 17.52 -11.67 -8.08
N SER A 223 17.78 -12.95 -7.82
CA SER A 223 18.85 -13.71 -8.49
C SER A 223 18.38 -14.87 -9.36
N LEU A 224 17.22 -15.50 -9.08
CA LEU A 224 16.74 -16.64 -9.87
C LEU A 224 16.21 -16.18 -11.23
N THR A 225 16.97 -16.40 -12.30
CA THR A 225 16.61 -15.98 -13.65
C THR A 225 15.62 -16.94 -14.31
N GLN A 226 15.71 -18.24 -14.02
CA GLN A 226 14.83 -19.26 -14.58
C GLN A 226 13.45 -19.26 -13.88
N ASN A 227 12.39 -18.97 -14.64
CA ASN A 227 11.03 -18.82 -14.11
C ASN A 227 10.51 -20.09 -13.42
N ASN A 228 10.84 -21.26 -13.95
CA ASN A 228 10.52 -22.57 -13.42
C ASN A 228 11.21 -22.86 -12.08
N GLU A 229 12.47 -22.45 -11.90
CA GLU A 229 13.16 -22.55 -10.60
C GLU A 229 12.56 -21.58 -9.58
N PHE A 230 12.30 -20.34 -10.01
CA PHE A 230 11.67 -19.34 -9.17
C PHE A 230 10.28 -19.79 -8.68
N LYS A 231 9.43 -20.35 -9.55
CA LYS A 231 8.11 -20.88 -9.15
C LYS A 231 8.21 -22.03 -8.14
N LYS A 232 9.13 -22.98 -8.33
CA LYS A 232 9.37 -24.06 -7.35
C LYS A 232 9.79 -23.49 -5.99
N PHE A 233 10.63 -22.46 -6.00
CA PHE A 233 11.00 -21.75 -4.78
C PHE A 233 9.78 -21.06 -4.14
N GLN A 234 8.96 -20.36 -4.92
CA GLN A 234 7.72 -19.74 -4.42
C GLN A 234 6.82 -20.77 -3.74
N GLU A 235 6.60 -21.93 -4.36
CA GLU A 235 5.81 -23.01 -3.78
C GLU A 235 6.39 -23.54 -2.46
N SER A 236 7.71 -23.71 -2.36
CA SER A 236 8.35 -24.17 -1.12
C SER A 236 8.16 -23.20 0.04
N ILE A 237 8.25 -21.90 -0.21
CA ILE A 237 8.06 -20.84 0.79
C ILE A 237 6.57 -20.77 1.18
N THR A 238 5.67 -20.85 0.20
CA THR A 238 4.22 -20.83 0.43
C THR A 238 3.76 -22.00 1.31
N LYS A 239 4.32 -23.21 1.12
CA LYS A 239 3.99 -24.40 1.92
C LYS A 239 4.63 -24.42 3.32
N SER A 240 5.70 -23.66 3.54
CA SER A 240 6.44 -23.64 4.82
C SER A 240 5.62 -22.97 5.93
N ALA A 241 5.67 -23.47 7.17
CA ALA A 241 4.92 -22.87 8.28
C ALA A 241 5.60 -21.57 8.79
N PRO A 242 4.83 -20.55 9.22
CA PRO A 242 5.39 -19.33 9.82
C PRO A 242 6.08 -19.65 11.17
N PRO A 243 7.02 -18.80 11.62
CA PRO A 243 7.63 -18.96 12.94
C PRO A 243 6.62 -18.66 14.05
N GLN A 244 6.41 -19.63 14.94
CA GLN A 244 5.46 -19.52 16.07
C GLN A 244 6.15 -19.38 17.43
N THR A 245 7.48 -19.52 17.48
CA THR A 245 8.27 -19.45 18.71
C THR A 245 9.46 -18.52 18.49
N VAL A 246 9.96 -17.91 19.57
CA VAL A 246 11.11 -16.99 19.52
C VAL A 246 12.34 -17.66 18.88
N GLN A 247 12.60 -18.93 19.21
CA GLN A 247 13.75 -19.68 18.69
C GLN A 247 13.73 -19.85 17.17
N ARG A 248 12.54 -19.71 16.55
CA ARG A 248 12.36 -19.77 15.10
C ARG A 248 12.30 -18.38 14.44
N MET A 249 12.40 -17.31 15.22
CA MET A 249 12.51 -15.95 14.69
C MET A 249 13.89 -15.71 14.11
N PHE A 250 14.05 -14.60 13.40
CA PHE A 250 15.29 -14.22 12.73
C PHE A 250 15.86 -12.95 13.34
N SER A 251 17.17 -12.91 13.59
CA SER A 251 17.90 -11.70 13.94
C SER A 251 19.29 -11.67 13.32
N LYS A 252 19.88 -10.48 13.22
CA LYS A 252 21.25 -10.32 12.70
C LYS A 252 22.28 -11.06 13.54
N ASP A 253 22.12 -11.05 14.86
CA ASP A 253 23.11 -11.56 15.81
C ASP A 253 22.78 -12.99 16.31
N GLY A 254 21.66 -13.57 15.87
CA GLY A 254 21.23 -14.91 16.30
C GLY A 254 20.69 -14.98 17.73
N GLN A 255 20.52 -13.83 18.37
CA GLN A 255 19.94 -13.69 19.70
C GLN A 255 18.93 -12.54 19.73
N VAL A 256 17.92 -12.65 20.59
CA VAL A 256 16.90 -11.62 20.82
C VAL A 256 16.56 -11.50 22.29
N ASN A 257 16.27 -10.28 22.75
CA ASN A 257 15.77 -10.04 24.11
C ASN A 257 14.25 -10.27 24.17
N CYS A 258 13.83 -11.12 25.10
CA CYS A 258 12.43 -11.49 25.31
C CYS A 258 11.78 -10.85 26.53
N VAL A 259 12.51 -10.01 27.27
CA VAL A 259 11.93 -9.22 28.37
C VAL A 259 11.81 -7.78 27.91
N ALA A 260 10.59 -7.25 27.94
CA ALA A 260 10.30 -5.86 27.67
C ALA A 260 10.07 -5.11 28.99
N PRO A 261 10.89 -4.09 29.32
CA PRO A 261 10.66 -3.23 30.47
C PRO A 261 9.30 -2.50 30.41
N ILE A 262 8.80 -2.03 31.55
CA ILE A 262 7.51 -1.33 31.63
C ILE A 262 7.46 -0.10 30.70
N GLU A 263 8.59 0.59 30.52
CA GLU A 263 8.71 1.77 29.66
C GLU A 263 8.53 1.38 28.18
N ILE A 264 8.99 0.20 27.78
CA ILE A 264 8.85 -0.31 26.41
C ILE A 264 7.41 -0.75 26.14
N HIS A 265 6.73 -1.32 27.14
CA HIS A 265 5.28 -1.57 27.06
C HIS A 265 4.48 -0.27 26.92
N GLN A 266 4.78 0.74 27.75
CA GLN A 266 4.14 2.05 27.67
C GLN A 266 4.40 2.72 26.31
N TYR A 267 5.64 2.70 25.83
CA TYR A 267 6.00 3.19 24.50
C TYR A 267 5.14 2.52 23.43
N ALA A 268 5.07 1.19 23.43
CA ALA A 268 4.33 0.44 22.43
C ALA A 268 2.81 0.69 22.50
N HIS A 269 2.24 1.03 23.66
CA HIS A 269 0.85 1.47 23.74
C HIS A 269 0.66 2.86 23.12
N GLN A 270 1.47 3.83 23.54
CA GLN A 270 1.33 5.22 23.09
C GLN A 270 1.56 5.37 21.58
N THR A 271 2.53 4.65 21.02
CA THR A 271 2.78 4.69 19.57
C THR A 271 1.69 3.99 18.77
N GLN A 272 1.03 2.99 19.33
CA GLN A 272 -0.12 2.35 18.69
C GLN A 272 -1.24 3.37 18.48
N ASP A 273 -1.63 4.10 19.54
CA ASP A 273 -2.66 5.14 19.49
C ASP A 273 -2.29 6.22 18.46
N TYR A 274 -1.05 6.70 18.48
CA TYR A 274 -0.52 7.63 17.49
C TYR A 274 -0.75 7.15 16.04
N PHE A 275 -0.46 5.89 15.73
CA PHE A 275 -0.65 5.36 14.38
C PHE A 275 -2.13 5.27 13.98
N TYR A 276 -3.04 5.04 14.93
CA TYR A 276 -4.48 5.07 14.65
C TYR A 276 -4.99 6.49 14.38
N GLU A 277 -4.46 7.50 15.06
CA GLU A 277 -4.86 8.89 14.90
C GLU A 277 -4.28 9.56 13.63
N ILE A 278 -3.01 9.30 13.32
CA ILE A 278 -2.30 10.04 12.26
C ILE A 278 -2.89 9.81 10.86
N ASP A 279 -3.51 8.66 10.60
CA ASP A 279 -4.17 8.40 9.32
C ASP A 279 -5.31 9.38 9.07
N GLY A 280 -6.03 9.80 10.12
CA GLY A 280 -7.05 10.84 10.05
C GLY A 280 -6.46 12.19 9.66
N VAL A 281 -5.28 12.54 10.19
CA VAL A 281 -4.57 13.77 9.86
C VAL A 281 -4.08 13.77 8.40
N TYR A 282 -3.47 12.67 7.94
CA TYR A 282 -3.07 12.52 6.53
C TYR A 282 -4.27 12.57 5.58
N LYS A 283 -5.42 12.03 5.98
CA LYS A 283 -6.66 12.13 5.19
C LYS A 283 -7.10 13.59 5.02
N LYS A 284 -6.99 14.42 6.07
CA LYS A 284 -7.32 15.87 5.99
C LYS A 284 -6.43 16.58 4.96
N ILE A 285 -5.12 16.37 4.98
CA ILE A 285 -4.19 16.94 3.97
C ILE A 285 -4.63 16.55 2.56
N ARG A 286 -4.96 15.27 2.35
CA ARG A 286 -5.39 14.77 1.04
C ARG A 286 -6.72 15.39 0.59
N VAL A 287 -7.69 15.56 1.47
CA VAL A 287 -8.97 16.22 1.14
C VAL A 287 -8.72 17.67 0.71
N LEU A 288 -7.91 18.41 1.47
CA LEU A 288 -7.54 19.79 1.12
C LEU A 288 -6.78 19.86 -0.20
N SER A 289 -5.84 18.94 -0.45
CA SER A 289 -5.10 18.90 -1.71
C SER A 289 -6.01 18.68 -2.93
N LYS A 290 -7.07 17.85 -2.80
CA LYS A 290 -8.04 17.65 -3.88
C LYS A 290 -8.89 18.90 -4.12
N SER A 291 -9.32 19.57 -3.05
CA SER A 291 -10.04 20.84 -3.15
C SER A 291 -9.18 21.92 -3.80
N LEU A 292 -7.91 22.01 -3.43
CA LEU A 292 -6.95 22.94 -4.05
C LEU A 292 -6.78 22.66 -5.55
N LYS A 293 -6.66 21.40 -5.95
CA LYS A 293 -6.58 21.01 -7.36
C LYS A 293 -7.80 21.42 -8.16
N GLU A 294 -9.00 21.26 -7.59
CA GLU A 294 -10.23 21.66 -8.26
C GLU A 294 -10.24 23.18 -8.50
N ILE A 295 -9.85 23.97 -7.49
CA ILE A 295 -9.73 25.42 -7.64
C ILE A 295 -8.70 25.80 -8.72
N GLN A 296 -7.52 25.14 -8.72
CA GLN A 296 -6.49 25.36 -9.74
C GLN A 296 -6.98 24.99 -11.14
N LEU A 297 -7.73 23.89 -11.28
CA LEU A 297 -8.33 23.48 -12.56
C LEU A 297 -9.32 24.53 -13.06
N GLN A 298 -10.26 24.95 -12.21
CA GLN A 298 -11.23 25.98 -12.57
C GLN A 298 -10.52 27.29 -12.96
N ASN A 299 -9.50 27.69 -12.21
CA ASN A 299 -8.69 28.87 -12.53
C ASN A 299 -8.02 28.75 -13.92
N SER A 300 -7.35 27.63 -14.17
CA SER A 300 -6.70 27.36 -15.47
C SER A 300 -7.70 27.41 -16.63
N LEU A 301 -8.88 26.80 -16.48
CA LEU A 301 -9.92 26.81 -17.50
C LEU A 301 -10.41 28.23 -17.79
N LYS A 302 -10.62 29.06 -16.76
CA LYS A 302 -11.04 30.46 -16.94
C LYS A 302 -9.96 31.29 -17.64
N ILE A 303 -8.68 31.07 -17.32
CA ILE A 303 -7.56 31.72 -18.02
C ILE A 303 -7.55 31.34 -19.51
N TYR A 304 -7.74 30.06 -19.84
CA TYR A 304 -7.85 29.64 -21.24
C TYR A 304 -9.01 30.32 -21.96
N CYS A 305 -10.18 30.42 -21.33
CA CYS A 305 -11.31 31.14 -21.91
C CYS A 305 -10.98 32.62 -22.23
N VAL A 306 -10.20 33.31 -21.39
CA VAL A 306 -9.73 34.67 -21.68
C VAL A 306 -8.79 34.67 -22.90
N GLY A 307 -7.91 33.69 -23.01
CA GLY A 307 -7.07 33.48 -24.20
C GLY A 307 -7.91 33.34 -25.47
N GLU A 308 -8.94 32.50 -25.46
CA GLU A 308 -9.85 32.30 -26.60
C GLU A 308 -10.56 33.60 -27.02
N ILE A 309 -10.93 34.45 -26.07
CA ILE A 309 -11.48 35.78 -26.37
C ILE A 309 -10.47 36.64 -27.13
N PHE A 310 -9.20 36.66 -26.72
CA PHE A 310 -8.16 37.38 -27.46
C PHE A 310 -7.89 36.80 -28.85
N ALA A 311 -7.98 35.47 -29.03
CA ALA A 311 -7.91 34.85 -30.35
C ALA A 311 -9.08 35.30 -31.25
N SER A 312 -10.30 35.36 -30.71
CA SER A 312 -11.46 35.87 -31.44
C SER A 312 -11.28 37.33 -31.85
N LEU A 313 -10.80 38.19 -30.94
CA LEU A 313 -10.48 39.60 -31.26
C LEU A 313 -9.45 39.72 -32.39
N PHE A 314 -8.40 38.89 -32.35
CA PHE A 314 -7.41 38.81 -33.42
C PHE A 314 -8.03 38.39 -34.76
N GLN A 315 -8.87 37.36 -34.77
CA GLN A 315 -9.54 36.86 -35.98
C GLN A 315 -10.48 37.91 -36.59
N HIS A 316 -11.29 38.58 -35.77
CA HIS A 316 -12.18 39.65 -36.21
C HIS A 316 -11.41 40.80 -36.86
N LEU A 317 -10.30 41.22 -36.24
CA LEU A 317 -9.48 42.30 -36.77
C LEU A 317 -8.74 41.91 -38.06
N ASN A 318 -8.24 40.68 -38.15
CA ASN A 318 -7.59 40.20 -39.37
C ASN A 318 -8.57 40.08 -40.54
N LYS A 319 -9.82 39.68 -40.28
CA LYS A 319 -10.86 39.70 -41.29
C LYS A 319 -11.06 41.12 -41.85
N LEU A 320 -11.12 42.13 -40.98
CA LEU A 320 -11.21 43.53 -41.41
C LEU A 320 -9.97 43.95 -42.22
N ASN A 321 -8.76 43.66 -41.74
CA ASN A 321 -7.50 43.98 -42.41
C ASN A 321 -7.38 43.31 -43.80
N SER A 322 -7.99 42.14 -43.99
CA SER A 322 -8.00 41.45 -45.30
C SER A 322 -8.91 42.13 -46.32
N ILE A 323 -9.95 42.83 -45.87
CA ILE A 323 -10.91 43.55 -46.72
C ILE A 323 -10.38 44.96 -47.04
N LEU A 324 -9.68 45.58 -46.09
CA LEU A 324 -9.17 46.95 -46.18
C LEU A 324 -7.64 46.94 -46.32
N PRO A 325 -7.09 46.92 -47.55
CA PRO A 325 -5.64 46.90 -47.76
C PRO A 325 -4.95 48.19 -47.31
N THR A 326 -5.67 49.32 -47.27
CA THR A 326 -5.20 50.60 -46.70
C THR A 326 -5.70 50.77 -45.26
N GLY A 327 -4.83 51.26 -44.37
CA GLY A 327 -5.20 51.55 -42.97
C GLY A 327 -5.25 50.33 -42.04
N GLN A 328 -4.54 49.24 -42.39
CA GLN A 328 -4.52 48.02 -41.59
C GLN A 328 -3.99 48.25 -40.17
N ALA A 329 -4.69 47.70 -39.17
CA ALA A 329 -4.32 47.80 -37.76
C ALA A 329 -3.43 46.62 -37.32
N GLN A 330 -2.32 46.39 -38.02
CA GLN A 330 -1.45 45.23 -37.78
C GLN A 330 -0.87 45.19 -36.35
N GLY A 331 -0.52 46.35 -35.77
CA GLY A 331 0.00 46.43 -34.40
C GLY A 331 -1.02 46.02 -33.32
N LEU A 332 -2.30 46.33 -33.53
CA LEU A 332 -3.37 45.89 -32.63
C LEU A 332 -3.63 44.38 -32.78
N ALA A 333 -3.57 43.85 -34.01
CA ALA A 333 -3.66 42.41 -34.24
C ALA A 333 -2.51 41.65 -33.54
N ALA A 334 -1.27 42.11 -33.68
CA ALA A 334 -0.12 41.55 -32.98
C ALA A 334 -0.29 41.59 -31.45
N THR A 335 -0.92 42.65 -30.93
CA THR A 335 -1.21 42.78 -29.49
C THR A 335 -2.20 41.73 -29.01
N PHE A 336 -3.31 41.51 -29.72
CA PHE A 336 -4.26 40.45 -29.38
C PHE A 336 -3.64 39.06 -29.45
N LEU A 337 -2.79 38.79 -30.45
CA LEU A 337 -2.07 37.52 -30.55
C LEU A 337 -1.12 37.32 -29.35
N ASN A 338 -0.35 38.34 -28.98
CA ASN A 338 0.56 38.27 -27.83
C ASN A 338 -0.20 38.03 -26.52
N LEU A 339 -1.36 38.68 -26.34
CA LEU A 339 -2.22 38.49 -25.16
C LEU A 339 -2.83 37.08 -25.12
N ASN A 340 -3.29 36.54 -26.25
CA ASN A 340 -3.73 35.14 -26.33
C ASN A 340 -2.61 34.18 -25.87
N ASN A 341 -1.43 34.28 -26.48
CA ASN A 341 -0.30 33.40 -26.18
C ASN A 341 0.12 33.49 -24.70
N THR A 342 0.05 34.69 -24.12
CA THR A 342 0.32 34.93 -22.69
C THR A 342 -0.69 34.17 -21.82
N MET A 343 -1.98 34.25 -22.11
CA MET A 343 -3.03 33.54 -21.35
C MET A 343 -2.90 32.01 -21.49
N ILE A 344 -2.64 31.50 -22.70
CA ILE A 344 -2.40 30.07 -22.91
C ILE A 344 -1.21 29.59 -22.07
N THR A 345 -0.10 30.34 -22.07
CA THR A 345 1.09 30.00 -21.29
C THR A 345 0.79 30.05 -19.78
N TRP A 346 0.05 31.05 -19.31
CA TRP A 346 -0.35 31.13 -17.90
C TRP A 346 -1.18 29.90 -17.48
N GLY A 347 -2.17 29.53 -18.29
CA GLY A 347 -2.98 28.33 -18.06
C GLY A 347 -2.12 27.07 -17.96
N ASN A 348 -1.14 26.91 -18.86
CA ASN A 348 -0.22 25.77 -18.84
C ASN A 348 0.61 25.70 -17.54
N ILE A 349 1.06 26.84 -17.02
CA ILE A 349 1.82 26.86 -15.75
C ILE A 349 0.92 26.41 -14.60
N ILE A 350 -0.35 26.87 -14.53
CA ILE A 350 -1.31 26.38 -13.54
C ILE A 350 -1.58 24.89 -13.72
N GLY A 351 -1.67 24.40 -14.97
CA GLY A 351 -1.78 22.97 -15.28
C GLY A 351 -0.67 22.13 -14.64
N LYS A 352 0.58 22.56 -14.76
CA LYS A 352 1.73 21.90 -14.10
C LYS A 352 1.58 21.90 -12.57
N GLN A 353 1.09 22.99 -11.98
CA GLN A 353 0.86 23.06 -10.53
C GLN A 353 -0.17 22.04 -10.04
N ILE A 354 -1.20 21.72 -10.83
CA ILE A 354 -2.21 20.71 -10.48
C ILE A 354 -1.57 19.33 -10.32
N GLU A 355 -0.67 18.96 -11.24
CA GLU A 355 0.07 17.69 -11.19
C GLU A 355 0.99 17.63 -9.97
N GLN A 356 1.68 18.72 -9.67
CA GLN A 356 2.54 18.82 -8.50
C GLN A 356 1.74 18.74 -7.19
N THR A 357 0.58 19.39 -7.10
CA THR A 357 -0.33 19.26 -5.95
C THR A 357 -0.76 17.80 -5.76
N GLU A 358 -1.09 17.09 -6.85
CA GLU A 358 -1.44 15.67 -6.80
C GLU A 358 -0.28 14.81 -6.30
N GLU A 359 0.92 15.00 -6.83
CA GLU A 359 2.08 14.21 -6.48
C GLU A 359 2.52 14.47 -5.03
N TYR A 360 2.72 15.74 -4.68
CA TYR A 360 3.39 16.11 -3.45
C TYR A 360 2.46 16.13 -2.23
N LEU A 361 1.16 16.44 -2.38
CA LEU A 361 0.23 16.57 -1.26
C LEU A 361 -0.83 15.46 -1.19
N ASN A 362 -1.23 14.85 -2.31
CA ASN A 362 -2.20 13.75 -2.28
C ASN A 362 -1.53 12.38 -2.29
N SER A 363 -0.82 12.06 -3.37
CA SER A 363 -0.26 10.74 -3.63
C SER A 363 0.82 10.35 -2.61
N PHE A 364 1.65 11.30 -2.19
CA PHE A 364 2.64 11.08 -1.13
C PHE A 364 1.98 10.63 0.19
N PHE A 365 1.03 11.40 0.73
CA PHE A 365 0.36 11.04 1.98
C PHE A 365 -0.54 9.80 1.86
N LYS A 366 -1.08 9.53 0.66
CA LYS A 366 -1.77 8.26 0.40
C LYS A 366 -0.83 7.07 0.58
N TYR A 367 0.40 7.17 0.09
CA TYR A 367 1.41 6.15 0.31
C TYR A 367 1.78 6.02 1.79
N GLN A 368 1.96 7.15 2.49
CA GLN A 368 2.29 7.12 3.92
C GLN A 368 1.20 6.44 4.77
N GLN A 369 -0.08 6.63 4.47
CA GLN A 369 -1.17 5.88 5.11
C GLN A 369 -1.06 4.36 4.87
N HIS A 370 -0.68 3.94 3.67
CA HIS A 370 -0.44 2.52 3.39
C HIS A 370 0.79 1.98 4.13
N TYR A 371 1.81 2.82 4.33
CA TYR A 371 2.99 2.44 5.10
C TYR A 371 2.66 2.31 6.59
N ASN A 372 1.88 3.23 7.16
CA ASN A 372 1.36 3.13 8.53
C ASN A 372 0.59 1.82 8.76
N SER A 373 -0.16 1.36 7.75
CA SER A 373 -0.85 0.05 7.83
C SER A 373 0.13 -1.11 8.00
N SER A 374 1.34 -1.02 7.44
CA SER A 374 2.38 -2.05 7.59
C SER A 374 2.98 -2.09 9.00
N ILE A 375 3.03 -0.93 9.66
CA ILE A 375 3.42 -0.82 11.07
C ILE A 375 2.32 -1.38 11.98
N LYS A 376 1.05 -1.02 11.73
CA LYS A 376 -0.13 -1.50 12.48
C LYS A 376 -0.22 -3.01 12.55
N GLN A 377 0.17 -3.71 11.49
CA GLN A 377 0.18 -5.18 11.44
C GLN A 377 1.06 -5.83 12.51
N ILE A 378 2.14 -5.17 12.95
CA ILE A 378 2.99 -5.69 14.04
C ILE A 378 2.21 -5.61 15.37
N TYR A 379 1.48 -4.52 15.61
CA TYR A 379 0.62 -4.36 16.79
C TYR A 379 -0.52 -5.36 16.80
N GLU A 380 -1.18 -5.57 15.65
CA GLU A 380 -2.24 -6.58 15.48
C GLU A 380 -1.72 -7.98 15.79
N THR A 381 -0.53 -8.33 15.26
CA THR A 381 0.11 -9.62 15.54
C THR A 381 0.42 -9.80 17.02
N ARG A 382 1.01 -8.79 17.68
CA ARG A 382 1.27 -8.81 19.13
C ARG A 382 -0.03 -8.98 19.92
N ALA A 383 -1.10 -8.29 19.53
CA ALA A 383 -2.40 -8.35 20.22
C ALA A 383 -3.01 -9.76 20.17
N VAL A 384 -2.93 -10.44 19.03
CA VAL A 384 -3.36 -11.85 18.90
C VAL A 384 -2.54 -12.75 19.82
N ILE A 385 -1.20 -12.62 19.81
CA ILE A 385 -0.31 -13.42 20.66
C ILE A 385 -0.60 -13.18 22.15
N GLN A 386 -0.82 -11.93 22.55
CA GLN A 386 -1.19 -11.58 23.93
C GLN A 386 -2.52 -12.23 24.31
N GLN A 387 -3.53 -12.15 23.44
CA GLN A 387 -4.84 -12.73 23.72
C GLN A 387 -4.76 -14.26 23.88
N ASP A 388 -3.96 -14.92 23.05
CA ASP A 388 -3.75 -16.37 23.14
C ASP A 388 -3.00 -16.75 24.43
N LEU A 389 -2.03 -15.95 24.87
CA LEU A 389 -1.35 -16.11 26.15
C LEU A 389 -2.34 -16.01 27.32
N GLU A 390 -3.18 -14.98 27.37
CA GLU A 390 -4.15 -14.81 28.48
C GLU A 390 -5.16 -15.96 28.56
N LYS A 391 -5.62 -16.45 27.39
CA LYS A 391 -6.48 -17.64 27.32
C LYS A 391 -5.74 -18.89 27.82
N PHE A 392 -4.48 -19.07 27.45
CA PHE A 392 -3.66 -20.19 27.88
C PHE A 392 -3.40 -20.15 29.39
N LYS A 393 -2.98 -19.00 29.93
CA LYS A 393 -2.78 -18.76 31.36
C LYS A 393 -4.02 -19.11 32.18
N SER A 394 -5.19 -18.64 31.75
CA SER A 394 -6.45 -18.91 32.44
C SER A 394 -6.77 -20.41 32.48
N LYS A 395 -6.60 -21.12 31.35
CA LYS A 395 -6.82 -22.57 31.27
C LYS A 395 -5.83 -23.35 32.14
N LEU A 396 -4.55 -22.98 32.09
CA LEU A 396 -3.50 -23.62 32.86
C LEU A 396 -3.72 -23.40 34.36
N HIS A 397 -4.05 -22.18 34.78
CA HIS A 397 -4.38 -21.86 36.17
C HIS A 397 -5.54 -22.73 36.68
N TYR A 398 -6.63 -22.86 35.91
CA TYR A 398 -7.76 -23.73 36.30
C TYR A 398 -7.34 -25.21 36.41
N LYS A 399 -6.50 -25.70 35.49
CA LYS A 399 -5.96 -27.07 35.55
C LYS A 399 -5.10 -27.26 36.81
N LYS A 400 -4.22 -26.30 37.11
CA LYS A 400 -3.36 -26.29 38.30
C LYS A 400 -4.18 -26.29 39.59
N GLU A 401 -5.22 -25.45 39.66
CA GLU A 401 -6.14 -25.40 40.80
C GLU A 401 -6.82 -26.75 41.05
N ARG A 402 -7.37 -27.36 39.99
CA ARG A 402 -8.03 -28.66 40.08
C ARG A 402 -7.08 -29.76 40.54
N LEU A 403 -5.86 -29.80 40.00
CA LEU A 403 -4.85 -30.79 40.38
C LEU A 403 -4.37 -30.60 41.83
N PHE A 404 -4.22 -29.36 42.26
CA PHE A 404 -3.86 -29.03 43.63
C PHE A 404 -4.94 -29.47 44.62
N GLN A 405 -6.22 -29.20 44.32
CA GLN A 405 -7.35 -29.63 45.14
C GLN A 405 -7.47 -31.16 45.27
N LEU A 406 -7.13 -31.90 44.21
CA LEU A 406 -7.11 -33.37 44.24
C LEU A 406 -5.99 -33.94 45.12
N GLY A 407 -4.93 -33.17 45.38
CA GLY A 407 -3.82 -33.56 46.28
C GLY A 407 -2.93 -34.71 45.78
N ASP A 408 -3.20 -35.27 44.59
CA ASP A 408 -2.43 -36.39 44.02
C ASP A 408 -1.23 -35.89 43.22
N VAL A 409 -0.10 -35.71 43.91
CA VAL A 409 1.17 -35.19 43.34
C VAL A 409 1.67 -36.03 42.15
N SER A 410 1.33 -37.33 42.08
CA SER A 410 1.73 -38.19 40.96
C SER A 410 1.15 -37.74 39.62
N LYS A 411 0.06 -36.98 39.64
CA LYS A 411 -0.64 -36.45 38.45
C LYS A 411 -0.23 -35.03 38.09
N TRP A 412 0.70 -34.43 38.83
CA TRP A 412 1.05 -33.02 38.67
C TRP A 412 2.03 -32.74 37.53
N ASP A 413 2.54 -33.75 36.81
CA ASP A 413 3.53 -33.58 35.74
C ASP A 413 4.69 -32.66 36.17
N LEU A 414 5.45 -33.12 37.15
CA LEU A 414 6.61 -32.38 37.70
C LEU A 414 7.84 -32.58 36.80
N SER A 415 8.71 -31.57 36.72
CA SER A 415 10.00 -31.70 36.06
C SER A 415 10.84 -32.81 36.71
N LYS A 416 11.53 -33.59 35.88
CA LYS A 416 12.41 -34.70 36.31
C LYS A 416 13.63 -34.23 37.12
N ASP A 417 13.96 -32.94 37.02
CA ASP A 417 15.13 -32.35 37.66
C ASP A 417 14.85 -31.90 39.11
N ILE A 418 13.59 -32.00 39.55
CA ILE A 418 13.14 -31.48 40.84
C ILE A 418 13.23 -32.58 41.90
N LYS A 419 14.10 -32.39 42.91
CA LYS A 419 14.12 -33.18 44.15
C LYS A 419 13.36 -32.45 45.27
N LEU A 420 12.07 -32.18 45.07
CA LEU A 420 11.23 -31.53 46.09
C LEU A 420 10.43 -32.58 46.88
N ASN A 421 10.25 -32.33 48.17
CA ASN A 421 9.43 -33.18 49.03
C ASN A 421 7.94 -33.00 48.66
N PRO A 422 7.20 -34.08 48.33
CA PRO A 422 5.76 -34.00 48.04
C PRO A 422 4.93 -33.32 49.14
N GLN A 423 5.33 -33.43 50.41
CA GLN A 423 4.63 -32.77 51.52
C GLN A 423 4.78 -31.25 51.50
N GLU A 424 5.94 -30.73 51.09
CA GLU A 424 6.17 -29.27 50.99
C GLU A 424 5.33 -28.67 49.85
N LEU A 425 5.23 -29.40 48.74
CA LEU A 425 4.41 -29.01 47.60
C LEU A 425 2.92 -28.94 47.96
N LEU A 426 2.41 -29.88 48.77
CA LEU A 426 1.01 -29.86 49.23
C LEU A 426 0.71 -28.68 50.17
N GLN A 427 1.69 -28.24 50.95
CA GLN A 427 1.52 -27.14 51.92
C GLN A 427 1.75 -25.75 51.32
N ASN A 428 2.46 -25.65 50.19
CA ASN A 428 2.79 -24.39 49.54
C ASN A 428 2.23 -24.30 48.12
N LYS A 429 1.01 -23.76 48.01
CA LYS A 429 0.31 -23.59 46.72
C LYS A 429 1.13 -22.82 45.68
N LYS A 430 1.87 -21.79 46.10
CA LYS A 430 2.70 -20.98 45.19
C LYS A 430 3.84 -21.82 44.62
N LEU A 431 4.56 -22.55 45.47
CA LEU A 431 5.63 -23.46 45.06
C LEU A 431 5.07 -24.60 44.19
N ALA A 432 3.91 -25.16 44.55
CA ALA A 432 3.22 -26.16 43.76
C ALA A 432 2.93 -25.66 42.34
N PHE A 433 2.32 -24.47 42.21
CA PHE A 433 1.93 -23.89 40.93
C PHE A 433 3.14 -23.57 40.03
N GLN A 434 4.30 -23.27 40.62
CA GLN A 434 5.54 -23.06 39.88
C GLN A 434 6.12 -24.35 39.27
N ASN A 435 5.83 -25.51 39.88
CA ASN A 435 6.49 -26.77 39.53
C ASN A 435 5.54 -27.81 38.89
N MET A 436 4.23 -27.63 38.99
CA MET A 436 3.23 -28.51 38.35
C MET A 436 2.95 -28.12 36.89
N CYS A 437 2.49 -29.11 36.11
CA CYS A 437 2.24 -29.00 34.67
C CYS A 437 3.49 -28.44 33.98
N ASP A 438 4.65 -29.10 34.14
CA ASP A 438 5.95 -28.60 33.68
C ASP A 438 5.94 -28.27 32.19
N GLN A 439 5.35 -29.14 31.35
CA GLN A 439 5.27 -28.90 29.90
C GLN A 439 4.46 -27.65 29.57
N GLU A 440 3.26 -27.51 30.13
CA GLU A 440 2.43 -26.33 29.88
C GLU A 440 3.01 -25.06 30.51
N THR A 441 3.70 -25.16 31.65
CA THR A 441 4.39 -24.02 32.29
C THR A 441 5.54 -23.52 31.42
N LYS A 442 6.30 -24.44 30.79
CA LYS A 442 7.32 -24.07 29.79
C LYS A 442 6.70 -23.46 28.53
N GLN A 443 5.53 -23.94 28.12
CA GLN A 443 4.78 -23.36 27.00
C GLN A 443 4.29 -21.94 27.31
N GLU A 444 3.75 -21.70 28.51
CA GLU A 444 3.37 -20.37 29.01
C GLU A 444 4.56 -19.41 28.94
N MET A 445 5.71 -19.82 29.49
CA MET A 445 6.95 -19.03 29.46
C MET A 445 7.40 -18.72 28.02
N GLY A 446 7.29 -19.69 27.10
CA GLY A 446 7.58 -19.48 25.68
C GLY A 446 6.65 -18.45 25.01
N MET A 447 5.36 -18.45 25.37
CA MET A 447 4.39 -17.47 24.88
C MET A 447 4.64 -16.07 25.48
N GLU A 448 5.01 -15.98 26.76
CA GLU A 448 5.43 -14.72 27.40
C GLU A 448 6.69 -14.14 26.72
N MET A 449 7.70 -14.98 26.47
CA MET A 449 8.90 -14.58 25.73
C MET A 449 8.58 -14.05 24.34
N LEU A 450 7.58 -14.64 23.67
CA LEU A 450 7.13 -14.20 22.36
C LEU A 450 6.47 -12.82 22.43
N VAL A 451 5.59 -12.58 23.41
CA VAL A 451 5.03 -11.24 23.67
C VAL A 451 6.13 -10.21 23.92
N GLY A 452 7.09 -10.52 24.79
CA GLY A 452 8.19 -9.61 25.11
C GLY A 452 9.09 -9.33 23.90
N TYR A 453 9.37 -10.34 23.07
CA TYR A 453 10.06 -10.17 21.79
C TYR A 453 9.32 -9.19 20.87
N TYR A 454 8.01 -9.37 20.64
CA TYR A 454 7.25 -8.46 19.79
C TYR A 454 7.18 -7.04 20.36
N THR A 455 7.09 -6.90 21.69
CA THR A 455 7.06 -5.58 22.34
C THR A 455 8.39 -4.85 22.14
N ASN A 456 9.52 -5.53 22.33
CA ASN A 456 10.86 -4.99 22.03
C ASN A 456 11.01 -4.65 20.54
N GLN A 457 10.49 -5.52 19.67
CA GLN A 457 10.58 -5.33 18.23
C GLN A 457 9.75 -4.13 17.76
N ILE A 458 8.55 -3.90 18.32
CA ILE A 458 7.75 -2.70 18.07
C ILE A 458 8.54 -1.43 18.37
N PHE A 459 9.26 -1.39 19.50
CA PHE A 459 10.10 -0.25 19.82
C PHE A 459 11.18 -0.02 18.74
N SER A 460 11.97 -1.05 18.44
CA SER A 460 13.06 -0.95 17.45
C SER A 460 12.54 -0.55 16.07
N GLN A 461 11.47 -1.20 15.60
CA GLN A 461 10.88 -0.96 14.28
C GLN A 461 10.24 0.41 14.19
N THR A 462 9.55 0.87 15.25
CA THR A 462 8.92 2.19 15.27
C THR A 462 9.96 3.31 15.27
N GLN A 463 11.05 3.15 16.04
CA GLN A 463 12.18 4.09 16.02
C GLN A 463 12.83 4.18 14.64
N GLN A 464 13.12 3.02 14.02
CA GLN A 464 13.67 2.96 12.67
C GLN A 464 12.71 3.60 11.64
N PHE A 465 11.42 3.33 11.77
CA PHE A 465 10.38 3.91 10.92
C PHE A 465 10.35 5.44 11.05
N PHE A 466 10.31 6.00 12.26
CA PHE A 466 10.30 7.45 12.43
C PHE A 466 11.53 8.13 11.82
N LYS A 467 12.71 7.54 12.00
CA LYS A 467 13.94 8.04 11.36
C LYS A 467 13.85 8.03 9.84
N GLN A 468 13.34 6.93 9.26
CA GLN A 468 13.15 6.81 7.81
C GLN A 468 12.09 7.80 7.29
N GLN A 469 10.98 7.95 8.01
CA GLN A 469 9.92 8.89 7.68
C GLN A 469 10.39 10.33 7.70
N GLN A 470 11.19 10.72 8.69
CA GLN A 470 11.80 12.04 8.74
C GLN A 470 12.62 12.31 7.48
N GLN A 471 13.49 11.38 7.09
CA GLN A 471 14.33 11.52 5.90
C GLN A 471 13.49 11.60 4.61
N GLU A 472 12.47 10.75 4.47
CA GLU A 472 11.58 10.76 3.31
C GLU A 472 10.76 12.04 3.21
N LEU A 473 10.17 12.48 4.33
CA LEU A 473 9.36 13.71 4.38
C LEU A 473 10.21 14.94 4.06
N VAL A 474 11.37 15.07 4.68
CA VAL A 474 12.30 16.19 4.44
C VAL A 474 12.76 16.20 2.98
N GLY A 475 13.22 15.05 2.46
CA GLY A 475 13.66 14.97 1.06
C GLY A 475 12.55 15.26 0.06
N HIS A 476 11.32 14.81 0.33
CA HIS A 476 10.15 15.07 -0.50
C HIS A 476 9.76 16.55 -0.50
N PHE A 477 9.71 17.19 0.67
CA PHE A 477 9.31 18.59 0.79
C PHE A 477 10.40 19.58 0.36
N ILE A 478 11.70 19.23 0.45
CA ILE A 478 12.77 20.03 -0.19
C ILE A 478 12.52 20.11 -1.70
N LYS A 479 12.24 18.98 -2.35
CA LYS A 479 11.90 18.95 -3.79
C LYS A 479 10.64 19.76 -4.09
N PHE A 480 9.61 19.63 -3.24
CA PHE A 480 8.39 20.42 -3.40
C PHE A 480 8.68 21.92 -3.34
N CYS A 481 9.46 22.38 -2.36
CA CYS A 481 9.85 23.78 -2.22
C CYS A 481 10.63 24.28 -3.44
N GLN A 482 11.57 23.48 -3.96
CA GLN A 482 12.33 23.80 -5.17
C GLN A 482 11.39 23.95 -6.38
N VAL A 483 10.44 23.02 -6.54
CA VAL A 483 9.44 23.07 -7.61
C VAL A 483 8.55 24.31 -7.48
N GLN A 484 8.12 24.68 -6.26
CA GLN A 484 7.33 25.90 -6.06
C GLN A 484 8.13 27.18 -6.37
N ALA A 485 9.40 27.23 -5.99
CA ALA A 485 10.28 28.34 -6.35
C ALA A 485 10.44 28.47 -7.88
N PHE A 486 10.58 27.34 -8.57
CA PHE A 486 10.62 27.30 -10.03
C PHE A 486 9.30 27.79 -10.65
N ASN A 487 8.15 27.38 -10.12
CA ASN A 487 6.85 27.86 -10.61
C ASN A 487 6.69 29.39 -10.48
N ILE A 488 7.19 29.98 -9.40
CA ILE A 488 7.18 31.43 -9.20
C ILE A 488 8.08 32.10 -10.24
N THR A 489 9.24 31.50 -10.53
CA THR A 489 10.17 31.99 -11.56
C THR A 489 9.54 31.92 -12.95
N ASP A 490 8.86 30.83 -13.30
CA ASP A 490 8.12 30.68 -14.56
C ASP A 490 7.02 31.75 -14.69
N HIS A 491 6.27 32.02 -13.63
CA HIS A 491 5.27 33.09 -13.62
C HIS A 491 5.91 34.47 -13.82
N HIS A 492 7.02 34.74 -13.13
CA HIS A 492 7.74 36.00 -13.28
C HIS A 492 8.22 36.20 -14.73
N GLN A 493 8.83 35.17 -15.32
CA GLN A 493 9.32 35.20 -16.69
C GLN A 493 8.18 35.44 -17.69
N LEU A 494 7.06 34.73 -17.53
CA LEU A 494 5.87 34.93 -18.35
C LEU A 494 5.44 36.42 -18.37
N TRP A 495 5.35 37.05 -17.19
CA TRP A 495 4.91 38.44 -17.11
C TRP A 495 5.96 39.41 -17.64
N ALA A 496 7.26 39.15 -17.41
CA ALA A 496 8.34 39.95 -17.98
C ALA A 496 8.35 39.91 -19.52
N ASP A 497 8.13 38.73 -20.11
CA ASP A 497 8.01 38.54 -21.55
C ASP A 497 6.77 39.25 -22.10
N ALA A 498 5.63 39.15 -21.41
CA ALA A 498 4.40 39.85 -21.79
C ALA A 498 4.59 41.37 -21.80
N ILE A 499 5.22 41.94 -20.76
CA ILE A 499 5.53 43.38 -20.68
C ILE A 499 6.43 43.79 -21.86
N THR A 500 7.50 43.03 -22.10
CA THR A 500 8.46 43.31 -23.18
C THR A 500 7.78 43.30 -24.54
N ASN A 501 6.93 42.30 -24.81
CA ASN A 501 6.18 42.18 -26.05
C ASN A 501 5.21 43.35 -26.27
N LEU A 502 4.51 43.79 -25.22
CA LEU A 502 3.59 44.92 -25.29
C LEU A 502 4.33 46.25 -25.52
N GLN A 503 5.47 46.45 -24.84
CA GLN A 503 6.32 47.63 -25.05
C GLN A 503 6.88 47.69 -26.47
N ASN A 504 7.35 46.56 -27.01
CA ASN A 504 7.83 46.48 -28.38
C ASN A 504 6.73 46.83 -29.39
N ASN A 505 5.50 46.36 -29.19
CA ASN A 505 4.36 46.72 -30.04
C ASN A 505 4.09 48.24 -30.03
N LEU A 506 4.17 48.89 -28.86
CA LEU A 506 4.02 50.35 -28.74
C LEU A 506 5.14 51.11 -29.47
N LEU A 507 6.39 50.67 -29.34
CA LEU A 507 7.53 51.31 -30.02
C LEU A 507 7.41 51.21 -31.55
N ILE A 508 6.95 50.06 -32.06
CA ILE A 508 6.70 49.87 -33.49
C ILE A 508 5.63 50.85 -33.97
N GLN A 509 4.53 50.99 -33.22
CA GLN A 509 3.46 51.93 -33.54
C GLN A 509 3.97 53.38 -33.59
N GLN A 510 4.74 53.80 -32.58
CA GLN A 510 5.30 55.17 -32.54
C GLN A 510 6.20 55.48 -33.74
N ARG A 511 7.05 54.53 -34.16
CA ARG A 511 7.91 54.68 -35.35
C ARG A 511 7.09 54.78 -36.64
N GLN A 512 6.00 54.02 -36.75
CA GLN A 512 5.10 54.10 -37.90
C GLN A 512 4.39 55.46 -37.96
N THR A 513 3.91 55.98 -36.83
CA THR A 513 3.28 57.32 -36.77
C THR A 513 4.27 58.43 -37.14
N GLN A 514 5.52 58.37 -36.66
CA GLN A 514 6.54 59.37 -37.00
C GLN A 514 6.87 59.38 -38.49
N LYS A 515 6.95 58.21 -39.15
CA LYS A 515 7.16 58.13 -40.61
C LYS A 515 6.05 58.81 -41.41
N VAL A 516 4.79 58.56 -41.04
CA VAL A 516 3.63 59.16 -41.73
C VAL A 516 3.63 60.69 -41.60
N VAL A 517 4.03 61.24 -40.44
CA VAL A 517 4.14 62.69 -40.24
C VAL A 517 5.24 63.29 -41.13
N VAL A 518 6.40 62.65 -41.24
CA VAL A 518 7.51 63.12 -42.09
C VAL A 518 7.13 63.11 -43.58
N GLU A 519 6.41 62.09 -44.03
CA GLU A 519 5.93 61.98 -45.43
C GLU A 519 4.78 62.95 -45.77
N SER A 520 4.09 63.51 -44.76
CA SER A 520 2.99 64.47 -44.96
C SER A 520 3.40 65.95 -44.96
N ILE A 521 4.66 66.25 -44.62
CA ILE A 521 5.22 67.61 -44.52
C ILE A 521 6.25 67.90 -45.64
N GLY A 522 6.62 66.88 -46.43
CA GLY A 522 7.36 67.03 -47.69
C GLY A 522 6.42 66.92 -48.88
#